data_AF-A0AB39UGA5-F1
#
_entry.id   AF-A0AB39UGA5-F1
#
_cell.length_a   1.000
_cell.length_b   1.000
_cell.length_c   1.000
_cell.angle_alpha   90.00
_cell.angle_beta   90.00
_cell.angle_gamma   90.00
#
_symmetry.space_group_name_H-M   'P 1'
#
loop_
_entity.id
_entity.type
_entity.pdbx_description
1 polymer ?
#
loop_
_entity_poly.entity_id
_entity_poly.type
_entity_poly.pdbx_seq_one_letter_code
_entity_poly.pdbx_strand_id
1 'polypeptide(L)'
;MNRDEINKLFGVTDRQLDTMAEEYENGTWKGHVGTIRPGRPRMFEEELETISFRIPKSRVREIDRSAKEHGESRSQFLRRTIDQALPA
;
A
#
# COMPACT_ATOMS: atom_id res chain seq x y z
N MET A 1 9.78 -29.53 -1.14
CA MET A 1 11.18 -29.14 -0.85
C MET A 1 11.49 -29.51 0.58
N ASN A 2 12.63 -30.15 0.81
CA ASN A 2 13.16 -30.36 2.16
C ASN A 2 13.93 -29.12 2.65
N ARG A 3 14.33 -29.12 3.92
CA ARG A 3 15.03 -28.00 4.56
C ARG A 3 16.33 -27.64 3.84
N ASP A 4 17.11 -28.63 3.42
CA ASP A 4 18.40 -28.41 2.75
C ASP A 4 18.21 -27.76 1.36
N GLU A 5 17.17 -28.17 0.64
CA GLU A 5 16.79 -27.57 -0.64
C GLU A 5 16.39 -26.10 -0.48
N ILE A 6 15.66 -25.77 0.59
CA ILE A 6 15.24 -24.39 0.91
C ILE A 6 16.46 -23.53 1.24
N ASN A 7 17.32 -24.02 2.13
CA ASN A 7 18.55 -23.34 2.53
C ASN A 7 19.45 -23.04 1.32
N LYS A 8 19.61 -24.03 0.43
CA LYS A 8 20.38 -23.86 -0.81
C LYS A 8 19.75 -22.84 -1.76
N LEU A 9 18.42 -22.83 -1.88
CA LEU A 9 17.71 -21.87 -2.73
C LEU A 9 17.93 -20.42 -2.28
N PHE A 10 17.94 -20.18 -0.96
CA PHE A 10 18.11 -18.85 -0.38
C PHE A 10 19.57 -18.49 -0.06
N GLY A 11 20.52 -19.40 -0.33
CA GLY A 11 21.95 -19.17 -0.08
C GLY A 11 22.31 -19.03 1.40
N VAL A 12 21.55 -19.70 2.28
CA VAL A 12 21.72 -19.66 3.74
C VAL A 12 22.01 -21.06 4.29
N THR A 13 22.53 -21.10 5.51
CA THR A 13 22.74 -22.33 6.29
C THR A 13 21.88 -22.30 7.56
N ASP A 14 21.54 -23.47 8.10
CA ASP A 14 20.81 -23.55 9.37
C ASP A 14 21.49 -22.74 10.48
N ARG A 15 22.82 -22.87 10.61
CA ARG A 15 23.59 -22.12 11.61
C ARG A 15 23.45 -20.60 11.45
N GLN A 16 23.39 -20.10 10.22
CA GLN A 16 23.18 -18.66 9.97
C GLN A 16 21.79 -18.23 10.43
N LEU A 17 20.76 -19.04 10.15
CA LEU A 17 19.40 -18.77 10.58
C LEU A 17 19.29 -18.79 12.12
N ASP A 18 19.91 -19.76 12.77
CA ASP A 18 19.93 -19.85 14.24
C ASP A 18 20.61 -18.63 14.88
N THR A 19 21.76 -18.21 14.32
CA THR A 19 22.48 -17.02 14.80
C THR A 19 21.64 -15.74 14.62
N MET A 20 20.94 -15.62 13.49
CA MET A 20 20.06 -14.48 13.24
C MET A 20 18.86 -14.48 14.20
N ALA A 21 18.27 -15.66 14.47
CA ALA A 21 17.14 -15.80 15.39
C ALA A 21 17.52 -15.41 16.82
N GLU A 22 18.70 -15.83 17.28
CA GLU A 22 19.21 -15.55 18.63
C GLU A 22 19.28 -14.04 18.94
N GLU A 23 19.62 -13.21 17.95
CA GLU A 23 19.64 -11.76 18.10
C GLU A 23 18.24 -11.17 18.39
N TYR A 24 17.19 -11.70 17.75
CA TYR A 24 15.82 -11.27 17.99
C TYR A 24 15.29 -11.79 19.32
N GLU A 25 15.55 -13.06 19.64
CA GLU A 25 15.07 -13.72 20.88
C GLU A 25 15.67 -13.10 22.13
N ASN A 26 16.95 -12.74 22.08
CA ASN A 26 17.64 -12.08 23.20
C ASN A 26 17.49 -10.55 23.21
N GLY A 27 16.79 -9.98 22.23
CA GLY A 27 16.63 -8.53 22.07
C GLY A 27 17.96 -7.79 21.84
N THR A 28 18.98 -8.49 21.35
CA THR A 28 20.33 -7.94 21.09
C THR A 28 20.52 -7.51 19.64
N TRP A 29 19.51 -7.69 18.80
CA TRP A 29 19.53 -7.30 17.39
C TRP A 29 19.85 -5.81 17.20
N LYS A 30 20.88 -5.53 16.38
CA LYS A 30 21.36 -4.18 16.07
C LYS A 30 21.18 -3.90 14.58
N GLY A 31 20.02 -3.38 14.22
CA GLY A 31 19.75 -2.88 12.87
C GLY A 31 18.94 -1.60 12.88
N HIS A 32 18.56 -1.13 11.69
CA HIS A 32 17.74 0.05 11.52
C HIS A 32 16.42 -0.40 10.88
N VAL A 33 15.30 -0.12 11.54
CA VAL A 33 14.01 -0.16 10.85
C VAL A 33 13.93 1.09 9.95
N GLY A 34 13.37 0.94 8.75
CA GLY A 34 13.01 2.10 7.94
C GLY A 34 12.03 3.00 8.69
N THR A 35 11.80 4.21 8.18
CA THR A 35 10.82 5.12 8.76
C THR A 35 9.47 4.44 8.86
N ILE A 36 8.97 4.24 10.09
CA ILE A 36 7.61 3.77 10.35
C ILE A 36 6.67 4.82 9.74
N ARG A 37 6.00 4.46 8.65
CA ARG A 37 4.97 5.32 8.06
C ARG A 37 3.65 4.96 8.71
N PRO A 38 2.99 5.86 9.46
CA PRO A 38 1.63 5.62 9.86
C PRO A 38 0.80 5.35 8.61
N GLY A 39 -0.09 4.35 8.68
CA GLY A 39 -1.05 4.10 7.61
C GLY A 39 -1.81 5.38 7.27
N ARG A 40 -2.28 5.53 6.03
CA ARG A 40 -3.12 6.67 5.66
C ARG A 40 -4.33 6.69 6.61
N PRO A 41 -4.61 7.80 7.31
CA PRO A 41 -5.79 7.92 8.16
C PRO A 41 -7.05 7.52 7.39
N ARG A 42 -8.03 6.92 8.08
CA ARG A 42 -9.33 6.62 7.49
C ARG A 42 -9.96 7.94 7.02
N MET A 43 -10.41 7.97 5.78
CA MET A 43 -11.04 9.15 5.19
C MET A 43 -12.49 9.32 5.63
N PHE A 44 -13.15 8.23 6.01
CA PHE A 44 -14.56 8.16 6.41
C PHE A 44 -14.69 7.26 7.64
N GLU A 45 -15.76 7.48 8.42
CA GLU A 45 -16.08 6.68 9.61
C GLU A 45 -16.84 5.38 9.25
N GLU A 46 -17.39 5.31 8.04
CA GLU A 46 -18.13 4.15 7.52
C GLU A 46 -17.28 3.22 6.62
N GLU A 47 -17.84 2.05 6.33
CA GLU A 47 -17.24 1.09 5.39
C GLU A 47 -17.31 1.62 3.95
N LEU A 48 -16.26 1.38 3.18
CA LEU A 48 -16.16 1.87 1.80
C LEU A 48 -16.30 0.73 0.81
N GLU A 49 -17.17 0.93 -0.18
CA GLU A 49 -17.35 0.01 -1.31
C GLU A 49 -16.61 0.49 -2.57
N THR A 50 -16.07 -0.46 -3.35
CA THR A 50 -15.34 -0.15 -4.59
C THR A 50 -16.24 -0.29 -5.82
N ILE A 51 -16.48 0.82 -6.51
CA ILE A 51 -17.15 0.84 -7.81
C ILE A 51 -16.09 0.88 -8.92
N SER A 52 -16.11 -0.10 -9.83
CA SER A 52 -15.18 -0.15 -10.98
C SER A 52 -15.93 -0.21 -12.31
N PHE A 53 -15.59 0.68 -13.23
CA PHE A 53 -16.12 0.71 -14.59
C PHE A 53 -15.09 1.28 -15.56
N ARG A 54 -15.23 0.95 -16.84
CA ARG A 54 -14.33 1.41 -17.90
C ARG A 54 -14.90 2.64 -18.58
N ILE A 55 -14.04 3.64 -18.81
CA ILE A 55 -14.35 4.83 -19.60
C ILE A 55 -13.28 5.04 -20.68
N PRO A 56 -13.57 5.79 -21.75
CA PRO A 56 -12.58 6.12 -22.77
C PRO A 56 -11.33 6.77 -22.18
N LYS A 57 -10.15 6.43 -22.71
CA LYS A 57 -8.87 7.03 -22.26
C LYS A 57 -8.86 8.56 -22.38
N SER A 58 -9.58 9.12 -23.35
CA SER A 58 -9.76 10.58 -23.48
C SER A 58 -10.43 11.18 -22.25
N ARG A 59 -11.47 10.54 -21.72
CA ARG A 59 -12.16 10.98 -20.50
C ARG A 59 -11.26 10.88 -19.26
N VAL A 60 -10.46 9.82 -19.15
CA VAL A 60 -9.46 9.71 -18.06
C VAL A 60 -8.49 10.90 -18.08
N ARG A 61 -8.00 11.28 -19.28
CA ARG A 61 -7.11 12.43 -19.42
C ARG A 61 -7.78 13.75 -19.05
N GLU A 62 -9.05 13.93 -19.41
CA GLU A 62 -9.83 15.12 -19.03
C GLU A 62 -10.02 15.21 -17.52
N ILE A 63 -10.33 14.09 -16.85
CA ILE A 63 -10.43 14.00 -15.40
C ILE A 63 -9.09 14.39 -14.76
N ASP A 64 -7.99 13.83 -15.23
CA ASP A 64 -6.65 14.11 -14.68
C ASP A 64 -6.26 15.58 -14.83
N ARG A 65 -6.60 16.19 -15.97
CA ARG A 65 -6.38 17.62 -16.22
C ARG A 65 -7.22 18.47 -15.26
N SER A 66 -8.52 18.20 -15.16
CA SER A 66 -9.43 18.97 -14.30
C SER A 66 -9.03 18.86 -12.83
N ALA A 67 -8.67 17.66 -12.38
CA ALA A 67 -8.19 17.43 -11.01
C ALA A 67 -6.91 18.26 -10.74
N LYS A 68 -5.95 18.25 -11.68
CA LYS A 68 -4.71 19.04 -11.56
C LYS A 68 -4.97 20.55 -11.52
N GLU A 69 -5.89 21.06 -12.32
CA GLU A 69 -6.27 22.49 -12.34
C GLU A 69 -6.84 22.96 -10.99
N HIS A 70 -7.52 22.07 -10.25
CA HIS A 70 -8.10 22.36 -8.94
C HIS A 70 -7.19 21.94 -7.76
N GLY A 71 -5.96 21.46 -8.03
CA GLY A 71 -5.05 20.97 -7.00
C GLY A 71 -5.55 19.73 -6.26
N GLU A 72 -6.48 18.97 -6.85
CA GLU A 72 -7.08 17.79 -6.27
C GLU A 72 -6.54 16.49 -6.91
N SER A 73 -6.63 15.37 -6.17
CA SER A 73 -6.39 14.05 -6.73
C SER A 73 -7.57 13.60 -7.60
N ARG A 74 -7.32 12.65 -8.52
CA ARG A 74 -8.39 11.99 -9.31
C ARG A 74 -9.54 11.48 -8.44
N SER A 75 -9.22 10.91 -7.28
CA SER A 75 -10.23 10.38 -6.37
C SER A 75 -11.06 11.47 -5.69
N GLN A 76 -10.49 12.66 -5.44
CA GLN A 76 -11.23 13.80 -4.90
C GLN A 76 -12.17 14.38 -5.95
N PHE A 77 -11.69 14.54 -7.21
CA PHE A 77 -12.54 14.95 -8.33
C PHE A 77 -13.76 14.03 -8.48
N LEU A 78 -13.54 12.71 -8.46
CA LEU A 78 -14.62 11.73 -8.64
C LEU A 78 -15.62 11.76 -7.48
N ARG A 79 -15.14 11.83 -6.22
CA ARG A 79 -16.03 11.95 -5.05
C ARG A 79 -16.86 13.22 -5.12
N ARG A 80 -16.22 14.38 -5.33
CA ARG A 80 -16.91 15.67 -5.49
C ARG A 80 -17.97 15.63 -6.58
N THR A 81 -17.69 14.97 -7.70
CA THR A 81 -18.65 14.83 -8.81
C THR A 81 -19.83 13.95 -8.42
N ILE A 82 -19.60 12.87 -7.67
CA ILE A 82 -20.65 12.01 -7.11
C ILE A 82 -21.49 12.79 -6.09
N ASP A 83 -20.86 13.50 -5.16
CA ASP A 83 -21.52 14.30 -4.13
C ASP A 83 -22.39 15.41 -4.73
N GLN A 84 -21.99 15.99 -5.88
CA GLN A 84 -22.80 16.97 -6.62
C GLN A 84 -24.02 16.34 -7.31
N ALA A 85 -23.96 15.06 -7.67
CA ALA A 85 -25.02 14.35 -8.37
C ALA A 85 -26.02 13.67 -7.42
N LEU A 86 -25.62 13.41 -6.18
CA LEU A 86 -26.45 12.79 -5.15
C LEU A 86 -27.08 13.86 -4.25
N PRO A 87 -28.32 13.65 -3.76
CA PRO A 87 -28.92 14.54 -2.77
C PRO A 87 -28.17 14.45 -1.43
N ALA A 88 -28.20 15.55 -0.68
CA ALA A 88 -27.63 15.66 0.67
C ALA A 88 -28.41 14.85 1.71
#